data_AF-A0A521BPB2-F1
#
_entry.id   AF-A0A521BPB2-F1
#
_cell.length_a   1.000
_cell.length_b   1.000
_cell.length_c   1.000
_cell.angle_alpha   90.00
_cell.angle_beta   90.00
_cell.angle_gamma   90.00
#
_symmetry.space_group_name_H-M   'P 1'
#
loop_
_entity.id
_entity.type
_entity.pdbx_description
1 polymer ?
#
loop_
_entity_poly.entity_id
_entity_poly.type
_entity_poly.pdbx_seq_one_letter_code
_entity_poly.pdbx_strand_id
1 'polypeptide(L)'
;MVKYFQGAAFYLFFYLILGLINSLIMYAGVKLLHITPTIILGFLIFLTIFVLFFGFKKSIEVIFGIRSEDKRIILAWIIQFITFIVLSSFIEIQISKFISKVKLFQILSVFINFTIFFITYWLSVKVIVMREKLEVG
;
A
#
# COMPACT_ATOMS: atom_id res chain seq x y z
N MET A 1 8.26 12.74 -13.34
CA MET A 1 8.73 12.38 -11.99
C MET A 1 7.84 12.96 -10.89
N VAL A 2 7.66 14.28 -10.82
CA VAL A 2 6.86 14.95 -9.75
C VAL A 2 5.46 14.35 -9.54
N LYS A 3 4.68 14.13 -10.61
CA LYS A 3 3.34 13.52 -10.51
C LYS A 3 3.36 12.11 -9.89
N TYR A 4 4.39 11.31 -10.15
CA TYR A 4 4.50 9.97 -9.55
C TYR A 4 4.74 10.05 -8.05
N PHE A 5 5.58 10.99 -7.59
CA PHE A 5 5.77 11.22 -6.16
C PHE A 5 4.50 11.74 -5.48
N GLN A 6 3.78 12.67 -6.11
CA GLN A 6 2.51 13.18 -5.59
C GLN A 6 1.45 12.09 -5.48
N GLY A 7 1.31 11.25 -6.52
CA GLY A 7 0.39 10.11 -6.50
C GLY A 7 0.75 9.08 -5.44
N ALA A 8 2.03 8.71 -5.34
CA ALA A 8 2.49 7.79 -4.33
C ALA A 8 2.33 8.34 -2.91
N ALA A 9 2.62 9.63 -2.67
CA ALA A 9 2.43 10.27 -1.38
C ALA A 9 0.95 10.36 -0.99
N PHE A 10 0.07 10.68 -1.95
CA PHE A 10 -1.37 10.66 -1.75
C PHE A 10 -1.85 9.25 -1.39
N TYR A 11 -1.39 8.22 -2.11
CA TYR A 11 -1.74 6.84 -1.81
C TYR A 11 -1.16 6.36 -0.47
N LEU A 12 0.06 6.77 -0.12
CA LEU A 12 0.70 6.47 1.16
C LEU A 12 -0.09 7.07 2.33
N PHE A 13 -0.71 8.23 2.14
CA PHE A 13 -1.58 8.84 3.15
C PHE A 13 -2.78 7.94 3.50
N PHE A 14 -3.41 7.29 2.51
CA PHE A 14 -4.45 6.29 2.77
C PHE A 14 -3.90 5.10 3.54
N TYR A 15 -2.72 4.60 3.16
CA TYR A 15 -2.06 3.49 3.86
C TYR A 15 -1.78 3.81 5.34
N LEU A 16 -1.31 5.03 5.64
CA LEU A 16 -1.03 5.49 6.99
C LEU A 16 -2.29 5.63 7.85
N ILE A 17 -3.31 6.31 7.33
CA ILE A 17 -4.60 6.46 8.02
C ILE A 17 -5.21 5.10 8.29
N LEU A 18 -5.17 4.20 7.30
CA LEU A 18 -5.69 2.85 7.43
C LEU A 18 -4.95 2.06 8.52
N GLY A 19 -3.64 2.22 8.64
CA GLY A 19 -2.87 1.63 9.74
C GLY A 19 -3.35 2.09 11.13
N LEU A 20 -3.63 3.39 11.27
CA LEU A 20 -4.18 3.96 12.51
C LEU A 20 -5.60 3.44 12.79
N ILE A 21 -6.47 3.41 11.78
CA ILE A 21 -7.83 2.88 11.87
C ILE A 21 -7.81 1.39 12.25
N ASN A 22 -6.97 0.59 11.60
CA ASN A 22 -6.82 -0.83 11.89
C ASN A 22 -6.38 -1.06 13.34
N SER A 23 -5.42 -0.26 13.84
CA SER A 23 -4.99 -0.32 15.24
C SER A 23 -6.12 0.05 16.20
N LEU A 24 -6.89 1.09 15.90
CA LEU A 24 -8.04 1.51 16.70
C LEU A 24 -9.14 0.44 16.73
N ILE A 25 -9.48 -0.15 15.58
CA ILE A 25 -10.48 -1.22 15.48
C ILE A 25 -10.01 -2.45 16.26
N MET A 26 -8.73 -2.84 16.14
CA MET A 26 -8.18 -3.96 16.91
C MET A 26 -8.29 -3.70 18.42
N TYR A 27 -7.89 -2.52 18.87
CA TYR A 27 -7.96 -2.15 20.28
C TYR A 27 -9.41 -2.14 20.80
N ALA A 28 -10.33 -1.49 20.09
CA ALA A 28 -11.74 -1.42 20.47
C ALA A 28 -12.42 -2.80 20.43
N GLY A 29 -12.19 -3.58 19.38
CA GLY A 29 -12.80 -4.90 19.21
C GLY A 29 -12.36 -5.89 20.28
N VAL A 30 -11.07 -5.95 20.60
CA VAL A 30 -10.55 -6.87 21.62
C VAL A 30 -10.88 -6.38 23.02
N LYS A 31 -10.63 -5.11 23.32
CA LYS A 31 -10.69 -4.60 24.71
C LYS A 31 -12.09 -4.15 25.14
N LEU A 32 -12.92 -3.64 24.22
CA LEU A 32 -14.26 -3.15 24.55
C LEU A 32 -15.32 -4.20 24.23
N LEU A 33 -15.20 -4.87 23.07
CA LEU A 33 -16.21 -5.79 22.56
C LEU A 33 -15.89 -7.27 22.81
N HIS A 34 -14.70 -7.59 23.34
CA HIS A 34 -14.26 -8.97 23.63
C HIS A 34 -14.32 -9.91 22.42
N ILE A 35 -14.18 -9.36 21.21
CA ILE A 35 -14.19 -10.13 19.97
C ILE A 35 -12.83 -10.81 19.80
N THR A 36 -12.85 -12.09 19.39
CA THR A 36 -11.64 -12.86 19.11
C THR A 36 -10.76 -12.14 18.08
N PRO A 37 -9.45 -11.94 18.33
CA PRO A 37 -8.55 -11.23 17.42
C PRO A 37 -8.57 -11.74 15.98
N THR A 38 -8.73 -13.06 15.79
CA THR A 38 -8.79 -13.69 14.47
C THR A 38 -9.95 -13.18 13.62
N ILE A 39 -11.12 -12.95 14.22
CA ILE A 39 -12.30 -12.44 13.50
C ILE A 39 -12.04 -11.00 13.05
N ILE A 40 -11.47 -10.18 13.93
CA ILE A 40 -11.09 -8.80 13.63
C ILE A 40 -10.04 -8.77 12.52
N LEU A 41 -9.01 -9.63 12.59
CA LEU A 41 -7.98 -9.72 11.55
C LEU A 41 -8.57 -10.05 10.18
N GLY A 42 -9.49 -11.02 10.11
CA GLY A 42 -10.20 -11.33 8.87
C GLY A 42 -10.86 -10.09 8.29
N PHE A 43 -11.65 -9.37 9.08
CA PHE A 43 -12.29 -8.13 8.67
C PHE A 43 -11.28 -7.05 8.24
N LEU A 44 -10.22 -6.84 9.02
CA LEU A 44 -9.19 -5.83 8.73
C LEU A 44 -8.44 -6.13 7.44
N ILE A 45 -8.21 -7.39 7.07
CA ILE A 45 -7.61 -7.76 5.79
C ILE A 45 -8.52 -7.31 4.64
N PHE A 46 -9.81 -7.64 4.69
CA PHE A 46 -10.77 -7.20 3.67
C PHE A 46 -10.87 -5.68 3.58
N LEU A 47 -10.98 -5.00 4.72
CA LEU A 47 -11.01 -3.53 4.79
C LEU A 47 -9.74 -2.92 4.19
N THR A 48 -8.58 -3.50 4.51
CA THR A 48 -7.27 -3.03 4.05
C THR A 48 -7.17 -3.11 2.53
N ILE A 49 -7.47 -4.27 1.96
CA ILE A 49 -7.47 -4.50 0.51
C ILE A 49 -8.39 -3.49 -0.18
N PHE A 50 -9.62 -3.32 0.34
CA PHE A 50 -10.60 -2.41 -0.24
C PHE A 50 -10.12 -0.95 -0.20
N VAL A 51 -9.76 -0.44 0.98
CA VAL A 51 -9.33 0.96 1.13
C VAL A 51 -8.07 1.26 0.32
N LEU A 52 -7.12 0.32 0.25
CA LEU A 52 -5.93 0.49 -0.56
C LEU A 52 -6.23 0.51 -2.06
N PHE A 53 -7.14 -0.33 -2.54
CA PHE A 53 -7.58 -0.27 -3.93
C PHE A 53 -8.21 1.08 -4.26
N PHE A 54 -9.11 1.58 -3.41
CA PHE A 54 -9.73 2.90 -3.62
C PHE A 54 -8.73 4.04 -3.50
N GLY A 55 -7.78 3.98 -2.56
CA GLY A 55 -6.71 4.96 -2.41
C GLY A 55 -5.83 5.01 -3.66
N PHE A 56 -5.43 3.86 -4.20
CA PHE A 56 -4.69 3.77 -5.45
C PHE A 56 -5.48 4.36 -6.60
N LYS A 57 -6.72 3.88 -6.82
CA LYS A 57 -7.61 4.36 -7.86
C LYS A 57 -7.77 5.88 -7.81
N LYS A 58 -8.01 6.44 -6.62
CA LYS A 58 -8.18 7.89 -6.45
C LYS A 58 -6.90 8.67 -6.67
N SER A 59 -5.73 8.12 -6.30
CA SER A 59 -4.44 8.73 -6.60
C SER A 59 -4.24 8.90 -8.11
N ILE A 60 -4.63 7.91 -8.91
CA ILE A 60 -4.52 7.93 -10.37
C ILE A 60 -5.46 8.97 -10.96
N GLU A 61 -6.72 8.96 -10.51
CA GLU A 61 -7.75 9.89 -10.97
C GLU A 61 -7.35 11.35 -10.69
N VAL A 62 -6.96 11.66 -9.45
CA VAL A 62 -6.66 13.03 -9.01
C VAL A 62 -5.37 13.55 -9.61
N ILE A 63 -4.30 12.74 -9.66
CA ILE A 63 -2.97 13.23 -10.05
C ILE A 63 -2.72 13.12 -11.55
N PHE A 64 -3.30 12.12 -12.20
CA PHE A 64 -3.07 11.85 -13.62
C PHE A 64 -4.28 12.11 -14.51
N GLY A 65 -5.47 12.35 -13.94
CA GLY A 65 -6.68 12.66 -14.70
C GLY A 65 -7.23 11.49 -15.51
N ILE A 66 -6.83 10.26 -15.18
CA ILE A 66 -7.29 9.05 -15.88
C ILE A 66 -8.60 8.57 -15.24
N ARG A 67 -9.59 8.28 -16.09
CA ARG A 67 -10.90 7.83 -15.62
C ARG A 67 -10.81 6.47 -14.93
N SER A 68 -11.63 6.36 -13.91
CA SER A 68 -11.59 5.33 -12.88
C SER A 68 -12.09 3.93 -13.34
N GLU A 69 -12.62 3.85 -14.56
CA GLU A 69 -13.25 2.66 -15.16
C GLU A 69 -12.27 1.81 -15.99
N ASP A 70 -11.02 2.25 -16.13
CA ASP A 70 -10.02 1.52 -16.89
C ASP A 70 -9.61 0.22 -16.14
N LYS A 71 -9.85 -0.93 -16.77
CA LYS A 71 -9.45 -2.25 -16.27
C LYS A 71 -7.95 -2.33 -15.97
N ARG A 72 -7.13 -1.49 -16.61
CA ARG A 72 -5.69 -1.39 -16.35
C ARG A 72 -5.39 -0.86 -14.95
N ILE A 73 -6.26 -0.05 -14.34
CA ILE A 73 -6.08 0.44 -12.96
C ILE A 73 -6.18 -0.72 -11.97
N ILE A 74 -7.11 -1.64 -12.20
CA ILE A 74 -7.25 -2.85 -11.37
C ILE A 74 -6.01 -3.71 -11.51
N LEU A 75 -5.57 -3.99 -12.75
CA LEU A 75 -4.37 -4.78 -13.00
C LEU A 75 -3.12 -4.13 -12.38
N ALA A 76 -2.96 -2.82 -12.57
CA ALA A 76 -1.87 -2.04 -11.99
C ALA A 76 -1.85 -2.13 -10.47
N TRP A 77 -3.01 -1.98 -9.83
CA TRP A 77 -3.11 -2.11 -8.39
C TRP A 77 -2.77 -3.52 -7.90
N ILE A 78 -3.31 -4.58 -8.54
CA ILE A 78 -3.01 -5.97 -8.16
C ILE A 78 -1.51 -6.23 -8.25
N ILE A 79 -0.88 -5.84 -9.36
CA ILE A 79 0.57 -6.03 -9.55
C ILE A 79 1.34 -5.24 -8.49
N GLN A 80 0.99 -3.97 -8.27
CA GLN A 80 1.62 -3.14 -7.24
C GLN A 80 1.51 -3.78 -5.85
N PHE A 81 0.31 -4.23 -5.47
CA PHE A 81 0.01 -4.78 -4.15
C PHE A 81 0.76 -6.09 -3.90
N ILE A 82 0.74 -7.03 -4.85
CA ILE A 82 1.45 -8.31 -4.74
C ILE A 82 2.96 -8.06 -4.70
N THR A 83 3.50 -7.25 -5.61
CA THR A 83 4.94 -6.96 -5.63
C THR A 83 5.37 -6.24 -4.36
N PHE A 84 4.57 -5.32 -3.84
CA PHE A 84 4.82 -4.66 -2.56
C PHE A 84 4.92 -5.67 -1.42
N ILE A 85 3.92 -6.53 -1.24
CA ILE A 85 3.90 -7.53 -0.17
C ILE A 85 5.12 -8.45 -0.25
N VAL A 86 5.39 -9.00 -1.43
CA VAL A 86 6.49 -9.96 -1.64
C VAL A 86 7.84 -9.30 -1.35
N LEU A 87 8.11 -8.12 -1.92
CA LEU A 87 9.40 -7.43 -1.74
C LEU A 87 9.57 -6.94 -0.31
N SER A 88 8.53 -6.35 0.28
CA SER A 88 8.54 -5.88 1.68
C SER A 88 8.88 -7.02 2.63
N SER A 89 8.11 -8.11 2.54
CA SER A 89 8.30 -9.28 3.41
C SER A 89 9.69 -9.90 3.21
N PHE A 90 10.14 -10.03 1.95
CA PHE A 90 11.45 -10.59 1.65
C PHE A 90 12.58 -9.73 2.24
N ILE A 91 12.55 -8.41 2.05
CA ILE A 91 13.59 -7.51 2.53
C ILE A 91 13.60 -7.47 4.06
N GLU A 92 12.43 -7.42 4.71
CA GLU A 92 12.32 -7.48 6.17
C GLU A 92 12.91 -8.78 6.75
N ILE A 93 12.64 -9.93 6.13
CA ILE A 93 13.20 -11.22 6.54
C ILE A 93 14.72 -11.24 6.41
N GLN A 94 15.29 -10.62 5.37
CA GLN A 94 16.75 -10.56 5.26
C GLN A 94 17.34 -9.65 6.33
N ILE A 95 16.74 -8.48 6.57
CA ILE A 95 17.27 -7.49 7.51
C ILE A 95 17.13 -7.93 8.96
N SER A 96 16.07 -8.68 9.30
CA SER A 96 15.88 -9.20 10.67
C SER A 96 17.01 -10.12 11.11
N LYS A 97 17.69 -10.79 10.17
CA LYS A 97 18.87 -11.63 10.46
C LYS A 97 20.09 -10.83 10.92
N PHE A 98 20.18 -9.55 10.53
CA PHE A 98 21.35 -8.71 10.78
C PHE A 98 21.15 -7.73 11.95
N ILE A 99 19.91 -7.49 12.37
CA ILE A 99 19.59 -6.46 13.38
C ILE A 99 19.02 -7.11 14.64
N SER A 100 19.80 -7.11 15.72
CA SER A 100 19.38 -7.62 17.02
C SER A 100 18.53 -6.64 17.84
N LYS A 101 18.66 -5.33 17.59
CA LYS A 101 17.92 -4.30 18.33
C LYS A 101 16.51 -4.11 17.74
N VAL A 102 15.49 -4.55 18.48
CA VAL A 102 14.08 -4.50 18.07
C VAL A 102 13.61 -3.10 17.67
N LYS A 103 13.94 -2.06 18.46
CA LYS A 103 13.54 -0.67 18.13
C LYS A 103 14.16 -0.17 16.81
N LEU A 104 15.42 -0.51 16.56
CA LEU A 104 16.10 -0.12 15.32
C LEU A 104 15.48 -0.84 14.12
N PHE A 105 15.17 -2.13 14.28
CA PHE A 105 14.48 -2.92 13.26
C PHE A 105 13.11 -2.33 12.92
N GLN A 106 12.30 -1.94 13.90
CA GLN A 106 10.99 -1.31 13.68
C GLN A 106 11.10 -0.02 12.86
N ILE A 107 12.03 0.87 13.23
CA ILE A 107 12.21 2.14 12.51
C ILE A 107 12.63 1.88 11.06
N LEU A 108 13.59 0.98 10.84
CA LEU A 108 14.07 0.65 9.51
C LEU A 108 13.00 -0.03 8.65
N SER A 109 12.22 -0.95 9.22
CA SER A 109 11.09 -1.62 8.55
C SER A 109 10.10 -0.60 7.98
N VAL A 110 9.77 0.46 8.73
CA VAL A 110 8.90 1.54 8.22
C VAL A 110 9.50 2.22 6.98
N PHE A 111 10.77 2.60 7.03
CA PHE A 111 11.43 3.27 5.89
C PHE A 111 11.56 2.36 4.66
N ILE A 112 11.83 1.08 4.89
CA ILE A 112 11.91 0.06 3.84
C ILE A 112 10.54 -0.10 3.18
N ASN A 113 9.48 -0.25 3.99
CA ASN A 113 8.12 -0.39 3.49
C ASN A 113 7.71 0.84 2.68
N PHE A 114 8.04 2.05 3.12
CA PHE A 114 7.77 3.26 2.33
C PHE A 114 8.54 3.23 1.02
N THR A 115 9.83 2.92 1.03
CA THR A 115 10.67 2.89 -0.17
C THR A 115 10.14 1.90 -1.20
N ILE A 116 9.83 0.67 -0.77
CA ILE A 116 9.28 -0.37 -1.64
C ILE A 116 7.89 0.04 -2.15
N PHE A 117 7.05 0.63 -1.29
CA PHE A 117 5.75 1.14 -1.68
C PHE A 117 5.85 2.19 -2.79
N PHE A 118 6.75 3.18 -2.64
CA PHE A 118 7.01 4.19 -3.67
C PHE A 118 7.49 3.58 -4.98
N ILE A 119 8.47 2.67 -4.92
CA ILE A 119 9.05 2.05 -6.12
C ILE A 119 7.99 1.20 -6.86
N THR A 120 7.27 0.35 -6.13
CA THR A 120 6.24 -0.52 -6.71
C THR A 120 5.08 0.25 -7.29
N TYR A 121 4.63 1.33 -6.62
CA TYR A 121 3.64 2.25 -7.16
C TYR A 121 4.14 2.89 -8.45
N TRP A 122 5.33 3.49 -8.42
CA TRP A 122 5.90 4.18 -9.57
C TRP A 122 6.02 3.25 -10.79
N LEU A 123 6.55 2.05 -10.60
CA LEU A 123 6.69 1.04 -11.66
C LEU A 123 5.33 0.64 -12.22
N SER A 124 4.38 0.31 -11.35
CA SER A 124 3.04 -0.11 -11.78
C SER A 124 2.34 0.98 -12.60
N VAL A 125 2.34 2.23 -12.12
CA VAL A 125 1.70 3.34 -12.83
C VAL A 125 2.41 3.64 -14.16
N LYS A 126 3.75 3.67 -14.16
CA LYS A 126 4.53 3.99 -15.37
C LYS A 126 4.35 2.92 -16.45
N VAL A 127 4.42 1.64 -16.09
CA VAL A 127 4.45 0.53 -17.04
C VAL A 127 3.07 0.10 -17.50
N ILE A 128 2.05 0.21 -16.65
CA ILE A 128 0.71 -0.33 -16.94
C ILE A 128 -0.26 0.81 -17.28
N VAL A 129 -0.34 1.82 -16.41
CA VAL A 129 -1.34 2.89 -16.54
C VAL A 129 -0.94 3.91 -17.60
N MET A 130 0.33 4.32 -17.66
CA MET A 130 0.81 5.36 -18.57
C MET A 130 1.22 4.85 -19.96
N ARG A 131 1.19 3.53 -20.20
CA ARG A 131 1.67 2.91 -21.44
C ARG A 131 0.97 3.44 -22.70
N GLU A 132 -0.33 3.72 -22.62
CA GLU A 132 -1.12 4.17 -23.76
C GLU A 132 -0.82 5.61 -24.19
N LYS A 133 -0.45 6.49 -23.23
CA LYS A 133 0.02 7.85 -23.58
C LYS A 133 1.33 7.85 -24.36
N LEU A 134 2.08 6.75 -24.33
CA LEU A 134 3.33 6.56 -25.07
C LEU A 134 3.14 5.82 -26.40
N GLU A 135 2.04 5.08 -26.57
CA GLU A 135 1.72 4.35 -27.82
C GLU A 135 0.86 5.17 -28.79
N VAL A 136 0.22 6.26 -28.32
CA VAL A 136 -0.65 7.15 -29.12
C VAL A 136 -0.07 8.56 -29.30
N GLY A 137 1.18 8.80 -28.85
CA GLY A 137 1.91 10.07 -29.03
C GLY A 137 3.11 9.88 -29.93
#